data_AF-A0A4P5VSI8-F1
#
_entry.id   AF-A0A4P5VSI8-F1
#
_cell.length_a   1.000
_cell.length_b   1.000
_cell.length_c   1.000
_cell.angle_alpha   90.00
_cell.angle_beta   90.00
_cell.angle_gamma   90.00
#
_symmetry.space_group_name_H-M   'P 1'
#
loop_
_entity.id
_entity.type
_entity.pdbx_description
1 polymer ?
#
loop_
_entity_poly.entity_id
_entity_poly.type
_entity_poly.pdbx_seq_one_letter_code
_entity_poly.pdbx_strand_id
1 'polypeptide(L)'
;MLFFLIACSSDTCHQLCATTALKLEGCLESWGATWEDFDASERVVYGDRCRAQWERERLTLELRQIDVATQQCTDASEDLTDMSCDELRALYFDP
;
A
#
# COMPACT_ATOMS: atom_id res chain seq x y z
N MET A 1 31.10 -10.29 -20.06
CA MET A 1 30.47 -10.78 -18.83
C MET A 1 29.28 -9.89 -18.54
N LEU A 2 28.05 -10.36 -18.86
CA LEU A 2 26.83 -9.63 -18.53
C LEU A 2 26.61 -9.72 -17.02
N PHE A 3 26.75 -8.59 -16.34
CA PHE A 3 26.24 -8.39 -14.98
C PHE A 3 24.72 -8.31 -15.06
N PHE A 4 24.04 -9.46 -14.97
CA PHE A 4 22.66 -9.50 -14.47
C PHE A 4 22.73 -9.18 -12.98
N LEU A 5 22.78 -7.88 -12.67
CA LEU A 5 22.37 -7.41 -11.36
C LEU A 5 20.90 -7.77 -11.25
N ILE A 6 20.65 -8.85 -10.53
CA ILE A 6 19.35 -9.21 -9.98
C ILE A 6 19.02 -8.06 -9.02
N ALA A 7 18.55 -6.94 -9.58
CA ALA A 7 17.68 -6.06 -8.85
C ALA A 7 16.50 -6.95 -8.48
N CYS A 8 16.52 -7.47 -7.25
CA CYS A 8 15.33 -7.90 -6.57
C CYS A 8 14.51 -6.62 -6.42
N SER A 9 13.84 -6.19 -7.49
CA SER A 9 12.94 -5.06 -7.47
C SER A 9 11.78 -5.54 -6.63
N SER A 10 11.87 -5.27 -5.33
CA SER A 10 10.72 -5.37 -4.44
C SER A 10 9.56 -4.65 -5.12
N ASP A 11 8.47 -5.36 -5.36
CA ASP A 11 7.25 -4.83 -5.96
C ASP A 11 6.80 -3.58 -5.18
N THR A 12 6.71 -2.43 -5.86
CA THR A 12 6.42 -1.14 -5.22
C THR A 12 5.00 -1.10 -4.67
N CYS A 13 4.05 -1.83 -5.28
CA CYS A 13 2.70 -1.96 -4.74
C CYS A 13 2.69 -2.81 -3.45
N HIS A 14 3.56 -3.82 -3.34
CA HIS A 14 3.75 -4.51 -2.06
C HIS A 14 4.34 -3.61 -0.97
N GLN A 15 5.27 -2.73 -1.33
CA GLN A 15 5.83 -1.76 -0.40
C GLN A 15 4.78 -0.73 0.03
N LEU A 16 3.95 -0.25 -0.91
CA LEU A 16 2.83 0.64 -0.60
C LEU A 16 1.90 0.00 0.44
N CYS A 17 1.50 -1.26 0.26
CA CYS A 17 0.67 -1.97 1.23
C CYS A 17 1.29 -1.97 2.65
N ALA A 18 2.60 -2.21 2.77
CA ALA A 18 3.28 -2.20 4.06
C ALA A 18 3.37 -0.79 4.67
N THR A 19 3.65 0.20 3.82
CA THR A 19 3.76 1.61 4.22
C THR A 19 2.41 2.16 4.68
N THR A 20 1.33 1.87 3.96
CA THR A 20 -0.05 2.20 4.36
C THR A 20 -0.40 1.59 5.69
N ALA A 21 -0.11 0.30 5.89
CA ALA A 21 -0.38 -0.38 7.15
C ALA A 21 0.37 0.27 8.33
N LEU A 22 1.64 0.65 8.13
CA LEU A 22 2.42 1.34 9.16
C LEU A 22 1.90 2.76 9.44
N LYS A 23 1.55 3.51 8.40
CA LYS A 23 1.03 4.88 8.54
C LYS A 23 -0.31 4.88 9.27
N LEU A 24 -1.21 3.96 8.92
CA LEU A 24 -2.48 3.76 9.62
C LEU A 24 -2.25 3.44 11.09
N GLU A 25 -1.34 2.50 11.42
CA GLU A 25 -1.03 2.15 12.82
C GLU A 25 -0.70 3.38 13.67
N GLY A 26 0.07 4.33 13.12
CA GLY A 26 0.41 5.58 13.78
C GLY A 26 -0.74 6.56 13.98
N CYS A 27 -1.84 6.40 13.24
CA CYS A 27 -2.99 7.32 13.25
C CYS A 27 -4.24 6.77 13.95
N LEU A 28 -4.44 5.44 13.97
CA LEU A 28 -5.67 4.80 14.45
C LEU A 28 -6.07 5.24 15.87
N GLU A 29 -5.11 5.35 16.79
CA GLU A 29 -5.39 5.77 18.17
C GLU A 29 -6.01 7.17 18.22
N SER A 30 -5.44 8.13 17.48
CA SER A 30 -5.95 9.52 17.43
C SER A 30 -7.36 9.61 16.83
N TRP A 31 -7.72 8.62 16.02
CA TRP A 31 -9.01 8.54 15.36
C TRP A 31 -10.08 7.84 16.19
N GLY A 32 -9.69 7.19 17.29
CA GLY A 32 -10.56 6.27 18.03
C GLY A 32 -10.97 5.05 17.19
N ALA A 33 -10.16 4.68 16.21
CA ALA A 33 -10.42 3.59 15.27
C ALA A 33 -9.55 2.37 15.60
N THR A 34 -9.91 1.22 15.04
CA THR A 34 -9.20 -0.05 15.18
C THR A 34 -8.98 -0.69 13.82
N TRP A 35 -8.20 -1.77 13.77
CA TRP A 35 -8.02 -2.53 12.52
C TRP A 35 -9.34 -3.14 12.00
N GLU A 36 -10.33 -3.35 12.86
CA GLU A 36 -11.63 -3.89 12.48
C GLU A 36 -12.39 -2.94 11.54
N ASP A 37 -12.18 -1.63 11.66
CA ASP A 37 -12.73 -0.63 10.73
C ASP A 37 -12.17 -0.77 9.29
N PHE A 38 -11.10 -1.54 9.13
CA PHE A 38 -10.44 -1.86 7.86
C PHE A 38 -10.57 -3.35 7.52
N ASP A 39 -11.58 -4.02 8.08
CA ASP A 39 -11.85 -5.46 7.98
C ASP A 39 -10.68 -6.36 8.43
N ALA A 40 -9.68 -5.84 9.13
CA ALA A 40 -8.49 -6.58 9.54
C ALA A 40 -8.47 -6.79 11.06
N SER A 41 -7.88 -7.90 11.53
CA SER A 41 -7.70 -8.11 12.97
C SER A 41 -6.47 -7.38 13.51
N GLU A 42 -5.49 -7.08 12.65
CA GLU A 42 -4.23 -6.44 12.99
C GLU A 42 -3.53 -5.88 11.75
N ARG A 43 -2.48 -5.07 11.96
CA ARG A 43 -1.68 -4.45 10.90
C ARG A 43 -1.17 -5.47 9.87
N VAL A 44 -0.65 -6.60 10.33
CA VAL A 44 -0.06 -7.62 9.47
C VAL A 44 -1.13 -8.20 8.54
N VAL A 45 -2.32 -8.48 9.07
CA VAL A 45 -3.47 -9.00 8.31
C VAL A 45 -3.94 -7.99 7.26
N TYR A 46 -4.00 -6.70 7.59
CA TYR A 46 -4.30 -5.66 6.59
C TYR A 46 -3.26 -5.65 5.46
N GLY A 47 -1.97 -5.64 5.80
CA GLY A 47 -0.88 -5.65 4.83
C GLY A 47 -0.89 -6.89 3.92
N ASP A 48 -1.14 -8.08 4.49
CA ASP A 48 -1.27 -9.32 3.72
C ASP A 48 -2.45 -9.30 2.76
N ARG A 49 -3.61 -8.80 3.20
CA ARG A 49 -4.80 -8.68 2.35
C ARG A 49 -4.58 -7.71 1.20
N CYS A 50 -3.97 -6.56 1.46
CA CYS A 50 -3.61 -5.59 0.44
C CYS A 50 -2.69 -6.22 -0.62
N ARG A 51 -1.62 -6.91 -0.21
CA ARG A 51 -0.73 -7.61 -1.14
C ARG A 51 -1.45 -8.70 -1.93
N ALA A 52 -2.28 -9.50 -1.26
CA ALA A 52 -3.05 -10.54 -1.93
C ALA A 52 -4.05 -9.97 -2.93
N GLN A 53 -4.62 -8.79 -2.66
CA GLN A 53 -5.48 -8.07 -3.61
C GLN A 53 -4.68 -7.62 -4.83
N TRP A 54 -3.54 -6.98 -4.64
CA TRP A 54 -2.65 -6.58 -5.73
C TRP A 54 -2.23 -7.77 -6.61
N GLU A 55 -1.84 -8.89 -6.00
CA GLU A 55 -1.49 -10.10 -6.74
C GLU A 55 -2.64 -10.63 -7.60
N ARG A 56 -3.90 -10.49 -7.16
CA ARG A 56 -5.07 -10.85 -7.97
C ARG A 56 -5.29 -9.86 -9.11
N GLU A 57 -5.19 -8.56 -8.83
CA GLU A 57 -5.40 -7.51 -9.82
C GLU A 57 -4.35 -7.57 -10.92
N ARG A 58 -3.06 -7.69 -10.57
CA ARG A 58 -1.96 -7.71 -11.55
C ARG A 58 -2.07 -8.85 -12.55
N LEU A 59 -2.67 -9.99 -12.17
CA LEU A 59 -2.90 -11.12 -13.06
C LEU A 59 -3.90 -10.82 -14.18
N THR A 60 -4.70 -9.76 -14.02
CA THR A 60 -5.69 -9.30 -15.00
C THR A 60 -5.18 -8.16 -15.88
N LEU A 61 -3.99 -7.62 -15.58
CA LEU A 61 -3.41 -6.48 -16.27
C LEU A 61 -2.53 -6.90 -17.45
N GLU A 62 -2.58 -6.12 -18.52
CA GLU A 62 -1.56 -6.16 -19.57
C GLU A 62 -0.22 -5.63 -19.04
N LEU A 63 0.89 -6.04 -19.64
CA LEU A 63 2.23 -5.60 -19.24
C LEU A 63 2.36 -4.07 -19.12
N ARG A 64 1.87 -3.33 -20.11
CA ARG A 64 1.89 -1.85 -20.08
C ARG A 64 1.07 -1.26 -18.92
N GLN A 65 0.03 -1.95 -18.46
CA GLN A 65 -0.78 -1.52 -17.33
C GLN A 65 -0.09 -1.83 -16.00
N ILE A 66 0.69 -2.92 -15.94
CA ILE A 66 1.54 -3.24 -14.79
C ILE A 66 2.59 -2.14 -14.59
N ASP A 67 3.23 -1.67 -15.67
CA ASP A 67 4.20 -0.56 -15.57
C ASP A 67 3.55 0.72 -15.03
N VAL A 68 2.35 1.06 -15.52
CA VAL A 68 1.58 2.22 -15.02
C VAL A 68 1.19 2.04 -13.55
N ALA A 69 0.67 0.87 -13.17
CA ALA A 69 0.30 0.59 -11.80
C ALA A 69 1.51 0.64 -10.86
N THR A 70 2.66 0.12 -11.29
CA THR A 70 3.93 0.19 -10.54
C THR A 70 4.33 1.64 -10.28
N GLN A 71 4.22 2.51 -11.29
CA GLN A 71 4.49 3.95 -11.13
C GLN A 71 3.48 4.61 -10.19
N GLN A 72 2.19 4.30 -10.33
CA GLN A 72 1.15 4.82 -9.43
C GLN A 72 1.38 4.40 -7.98
N CYS A 73 1.85 3.18 -7.74
CA CYS A 73 2.21 2.71 -6.40
C CYS A 73 3.43 3.45 -5.84
N THR A 74 4.41 3.79 -6.69
CA THR A 74 5.54 4.63 -6.30
C THR A 74 5.08 6.03 -5.91
N ASP A 75 4.32 6.71 -6.79
CA ASP A 75 3.83 8.07 -6.55
C ASP A 75 2.97 8.12 -5.28
N ALA A 76 2.04 7.17 -5.11
CA ALA A 76 1.20 7.09 -3.93
C ALA A 76 1.99 6.81 -2.64
N SER A 77 3.09 6.06 -2.71
CA SER A 77 3.95 5.81 -1.55
C SER A 77 4.72 7.06 -1.13
N GLU A 78 5.13 7.89 -2.09
CA GLU A 78 5.77 9.18 -1.83
C GLU A 78 4.76 10.13 -1.17
N ASP A 79 3.58 10.30 -1.77
CA ASP A 79 2.51 11.15 -1.23
C ASP A 79 2.10 10.72 0.19
N LEU A 80 1.90 9.42 0.41
CA LEU A 80 1.52 8.86 1.72
C LEU A 80 2.54 9.16 2.82
N THR A 81 3.82 9.23 2.47
CA THR A 81 4.89 9.53 3.42
C THR A 81 4.67 10.92 4.03
N ASP A 82 4.30 11.88 3.20
CA ASP A 82 4.13 13.29 3.58
C ASP A 82 2.75 13.61 4.15
N MET A 83 1.73 12.78 3.90
CA MET A 83 0.38 12.98 4.45
C MET A 83 0.33 12.98 5.98
N SER A 84 -0.48 13.87 6.54
CA SER A 84 -0.86 13.88 7.94
C SER A 84 -1.92 12.82 8.27
N CYS A 85 -2.12 12.55 9.57
CA CYS A 85 -3.22 11.68 9.99
C CYS A 85 -4.60 12.30 9.68
N ASP A 86 -4.75 13.62 9.62
CA ASP A 86 -6.03 14.23 9.28
C ASP A 86 -6.35 14.05 7.78
N GLU A 87 -5.36 14.24 6.91
CA GLU A 87 -5.48 13.98 5.47
C GLU A 87 -5.76 12.50 5.20
N LEU A 88 -5.04 11.60 5.87
CA LEU A 88 -5.27 10.16 5.74
C LEU A 88 -6.65 9.74 6.27
N ARG A 89 -7.13 10.36 7.35
CA ARG A 89 -8.48 10.09 7.88
C ARG A 89 -9.56 10.46 6.86
N ALA A 90 -9.43 11.63 6.23
CA ALA A 90 -10.39 12.10 5.23
C ALA A 90 -10.53 11.09 4.08
N LEU A 91 -9.42 10.47 3.64
CA LEU A 91 -9.46 9.45 2.58
C LEU A 91 -10.25 8.18 2.95
N TYR A 92 -10.28 7.80 4.23
CA TYR A 92 -10.93 6.55 4.67
C TYR A 92 -12.33 6.74 5.24
N PHE A 93 -12.61 7.87 5.87
CA PHE A 93 -13.86 8.10 6.60
C PHE A 93 -14.76 9.20 6.01
N ASP A 94 -14.22 10.07 5.14
CA ASP A 94 -14.96 11.16 4.50
C ASP A 94 -14.76 11.19 2.94
N PRO A 95 -15.03 10.07 2.22
CA PRO A 95 -14.79 9.98 0.77
C PRO A 95 -15.79 10.76 -0.11
#